data_AF-A0A3D1HRB3-F1
#
_entry.id   AF-A0A3D1HRB3-F1
#
_cell.length_a   1.000
_cell.length_b   1.000
_cell.length_c   1.000
_cell.angle_alpha   90.00
_cell.angle_beta   90.00
_cell.angle_gamma   90.00
#
_symmetry.space_group_name_H-M   'P 1'
#
loop_
_entity.id
_entity.type
_entity.pdbx_description
1 polymer ?
#
loop_
_entity_poly.entity_id
_entity_poly.type
_entity_poly.pdbx_seq_one_letter_code
_entity_poly.pdbx_strand_id
1 'polypeptide(L)'
;MPNETKKRPNADRRHAESSAIPTAGADIHPPASMAVEARSEPRLISVRGAREHNLNDVSIDLPRDKLVVLTGLSGSGKSSLAFDTIYAEGQR
;
A
#
# COMPACT_ATOMS: atom_id res chain seq x y z
N MET A 1 -47.08 2.94 -57.39
CA MET A 1 -47.33 4.34 -57.00
C MET A 1 -46.09 4.88 -56.31
N PRO A 2 -45.38 5.87 -56.87
CA PRO A 2 -44.22 6.50 -56.23
C PRO A 2 -44.69 7.50 -55.16
N ASN A 3 -44.05 7.51 -53.98
CA ASN A 3 -44.18 8.61 -53.02
C ASN A 3 -42.88 9.41 -53.04
N GLU A 4 -42.97 10.57 -53.67
CA GLU A 4 -42.02 11.66 -53.62
C GLU A 4 -42.43 12.58 -52.45
N THR A 5 -41.74 12.47 -51.31
CA THR A 5 -41.84 13.48 -50.24
C THR A 5 -40.57 14.32 -50.23
N LYS A 6 -40.72 15.50 -50.81
CA LYS A 6 -39.81 16.64 -50.87
C LYS A 6 -39.43 17.10 -49.44
N LYS A 7 -38.14 17.06 -49.07
CA LYS A 7 -37.62 17.92 -48.00
C LYS A 7 -36.26 18.49 -48.40
N ARG A 8 -36.23 19.82 -48.50
CA ARG A 8 -35.12 20.69 -48.89
C ARG A 8 -34.01 20.74 -47.81
N PRO A 9 -32.80 21.20 -48.17
CA PRO A 9 -31.58 21.00 -47.39
C PRO A 9 -31.50 22.00 -46.24
N ASN A 10 -30.75 21.66 -45.19
CA ASN A 10 -30.32 22.65 -44.21
C ASN A 10 -28.79 22.74 -44.25
N ALA A 11 -28.32 23.69 -45.06
CA ALA A 11 -27.01 24.29 -44.90
C ALA A 11 -27.12 25.30 -43.76
N ASP A 12 -26.23 25.18 -42.78
CA ASP A 12 -25.73 26.22 -41.86
C ASP A 12 -25.50 25.64 -40.47
N ARG A 13 -24.22 25.51 -40.10
CA ARG A 13 -23.66 26.37 -39.04
C ARG A 13 -22.16 26.13 -38.84
N ARG A 14 -21.41 27.10 -39.36
CA ARG A 14 -20.28 27.81 -38.75
C ARG A 14 -18.96 27.07 -38.52
N HIS A 15 -18.01 27.54 -39.32
CA HIS A 15 -16.56 27.63 -39.14
C HIS A 15 -16.05 27.95 -37.73
N ALA A 16 -14.78 27.56 -37.58
CA ALA A 16 -13.65 28.30 -37.00
C ALA A 16 -13.14 27.80 -35.64
N GLU A 17 -12.02 27.08 -35.71
CA GLU A 17 -10.73 27.44 -35.09
C GLU A 17 -10.75 28.14 -33.72
N SER A 18 -10.18 27.46 -32.72
CA SER A 18 -9.48 28.10 -31.61
C SER A 18 -8.34 27.15 -31.22
N SER A 19 -7.16 27.36 -31.81
CA SER A 19 -6.04 28.11 -31.22
C SER A 19 -5.46 27.40 -29.99
N ALA A 20 -4.35 26.70 -30.22
CA ALA A 20 -3.46 26.23 -29.17
C ALA A 20 -2.63 27.41 -28.64
N ILE A 21 -2.44 27.52 -27.30
CA ILE A 21 -1.17 27.94 -26.68
C ILE A 21 -1.00 27.20 -25.31
N PRO A 22 0.24 26.82 -24.90
CA PRO A 22 0.53 25.78 -23.90
C PRO A 22 0.99 26.31 -22.51
N THR A 23 1.32 25.37 -21.62
CA THR A 23 2.31 25.44 -20.52
C THR A 23 1.77 25.59 -19.09
N ALA A 24 1.89 24.51 -18.32
CA ALA A 24 2.53 24.42 -17.00
C ALA A 24 2.48 22.93 -16.61
N GLY A 25 3.59 22.20 -16.51
CA GLY A 25 4.70 22.60 -15.66
C GLY A 25 4.27 22.53 -14.20
N ALA A 26 3.75 21.40 -13.77
CA ALA A 26 3.72 21.02 -12.36
C ALA A 26 3.96 19.51 -12.32
N ASP A 27 5.23 19.17 -12.53
CA ASP A 27 5.80 17.96 -12.00
C ASP A 27 5.53 17.93 -10.49
N ILE A 28 4.37 17.43 -10.09
CA ILE A 28 4.16 16.99 -8.72
C ILE A 28 4.85 15.63 -8.63
N HIS A 29 6.18 15.66 -8.75
CA HIS A 29 6.98 14.60 -8.16
C HIS A 29 6.75 14.73 -6.65
N PRO A 30 6.29 13.69 -5.95
CA PRO A 30 6.34 13.70 -4.51
C PRO A 30 7.79 14.07 -4.12
N PRO A 31 7.99 14.93 -3.10
CA PRO A 31 9.34 15.23 -2.65
C PRO A 31 10.04 13.89 -2.42
N ALA A 32 11.29 13.76 -2.87
CA ALA A 32 12.01 12.49 -2.88
C ALA A 32 12.04 11.79 -1.49
N SER A 33 11.73 12.51 -0.40
CA SER A 33 11.52 11.94 0.93
C SER A 33 10.29 11.03 1.05
N MET A 34 9.23 11.24 0.26
CA MET A 34 8.01 10.42 0.24
C MET A 34 8.04 9.31 -0.82
N ALA A 35 8.93 9.39 -1.80
CA ALA A 35 9.09 8.34 -2.82
C ALA A 35 9.76 7.06 -2.27
N VAL A 36 10.43 7.14 -1.11
CA VAL A 36 11.08 5.99 -0.46
C VAL A 36 10.08 5.03 0.18
N GLU A 37 8.85 5.46 0.48
CA GLU A 37 7.85 4.59 1.12
C GLU A 37 7.12 3.64 0.15
N ALA A 38 7.30 3.78 -1.17
CA ALA A 38 6.32 3.25 -2.11
C ALA A 38 6.52 1.81 -2.63
N ARG A 39 7.62 1.07 -2.35
CA ARG A 39 7.82 -0.27 -2.97
C ARG A 39 8.64 -1.31 -2.19
N SER A 40 8.68 -1.28 -0.86
CA SER A 40 9.25 -2.42 -0.11
C SER A 40 8.12 -3.21 0.55
N GLU A 41 7.97 -4.49 0.20
CA GLU A 41 7.19 -5.45 0.98
C GLU A 41 7.55 -5.29 2.47
N PRO A 42 6.56 -5.32 3.38
CA PRO A 42 6.82 -5.15 4.81
C PRO A 42 7.79 -6.25 5.24
N ARG A 43 8.96 -5.85 5.72
CA ARG A 43 9.94 -6.80 6.29
C ARG A 43 9.36 -7.33 7.60
N LEU A 44 9.18 -8.64 7.72
CA LEU A 44 8.60 -9.30 8.90
C LEU A 44 9.63 -10.20 9.60
N ILE A 45 9.50 -10.31 10.92
CA ILE A 45 10.05 -11.41 11.73
C ILE A 45 8.89 -12.38 11.97
N SER A 46 8.97 -13.55 11.35
CA SER A 46 7.96 -14.60 11.48
C SER A 46 8.40 -15.63 12.51
N VAL A 47 7.71 -15.65 13.65
CA VAL A 47 7.83 -16.73 14.64
C VAL A 47 6.76 -17.77 14.32
N ARG A 48 7.14 -19.05 14.26
CA ARG A 48 6.23 -20.16 13.95
C ARG A 48 6.40 -21.26 14.98
N GLY A 49 5.28 -21.65 15.59
CA GLY A 49 5.20 -22.74 16.56
C GLY A 49 6.13 -22.62 17.76
N ALA A 50 6.29 -21.41 18.31
CA ALA A 50 7.09 -21.19 19.50
C ALA A 50 6.49 -21.93 20.70
N ARG A 51 7.33 -22.76 21.35
CA ARG A 51 6.94 -23.65 22.47
C ARG A 51 7.89 -23.55 23.66
N GLU A 52 8.68 -22.48 23.72
CA GLU A 52 9.62 -22.27 24.81
C GLU A 52 8.88 -21.93 26.11
N HIS A 53 9.27 -22.59 27.21
CA HIS A 53 8.62 -22.48 28.52
C HIS A 53 7.08 -22.60 28.50
N ASN A 54 6.37 -21.48 28.65
CA ASN A 54 4.90 -21.43 28.77
C ASN A 54 4.20 -21.12 27.43
N LEU A 55 4.93 -21.10 26.30
CA LEU A 55 4.33 -20.83 25.00
C LEU A 55 3.60 -22.07 24.47
N ASN A 56 2.33 -21.88 24.07
CA ASN A 56 1.48 -22.94 23.54
C ASN A 56 1.38 -22.82 22.02
N ASP A 57 2.45 -23.21 21.32
CA ASP A 57 2.52 -23.25 19.84
C ASP A 57 2.25 -21.89 19.16
N VAL A 58 2.90 -20.84 19.67
CA VAL A 58 2.61 -19.47 19.24
C VAL A 58 3.22 -19.18 17.87
N SER A 59 2.39 -18.70 16.94
CA SER A 59 2.81 -18.22 15.62
C SER A 59 2.41 -16.76 15.44
N ILE A 60 3.38 -15.89 15.16
CA ILE A 60 3.16 -14.45 15.04
C ILE A 60 4.10 -13.83 14.00
N ASP A 61 3.63 -12.78 13.32
CA ASP A 61 4.41 -11.94 12.44
C ASP A 61 4.61 -10.56 13.07
N LEU A 62 5.87 -10.17 13.24
CA LEU A 62 6.24 -8.88 13.82
C LEU A 62 6.88 -8.01 12.73
N PRO A 63 6.43 -6.75 12.54
CA PRO A 63 7.05 -5.87 11.57
C PRO A 63 8.48 -5.50 12.02
N ARG A 64 9.44 -5.64 11.11
CA ARG A 64 10.82 -5.19 11.32
C ARG A 64 10.89 -3.66 11.29
N ASP A 65 11.92 -3.14 11.96
CA ASP A 65 12.21 -1.70 12.02
C ASP A 65 11.06 -0.85 12.61
N LYS A 66 10.18 -1.49 13.38
CA LYS A 66 9.12 -0.86 14.15
C LYS A 66 9.34 -1.13 15.63
N LEU A 67 8.94 -0.17 16.47
CA LEU A 67 8.83 -0.40 17.90
C LEU A 67 7.59 -1.24 18.18
N VAL A 68 7.79 -2.49 18.57
CA VAL A 68 6.71 -3.41 18.93
C VAL A 68 6.72 -3.64 20.44
N VAL A 69 5.57 -3.50 21.08
CA VAL A 69 5.40 -3.70 22.52
C VAL A 69 4.59 -4.97 22.76
N LEU A 70 5.16 -5.93 23.50
CA LEU A 70 4.44 -7.10 23.98
C LEU A 70 3.81 -6.80 25.35
N THR A 71 2.50 -7.00 25.47
CA THR A 71 1.73 -6.74 26.70
C THR A 71 0.85 -7.93 27.08
N GLY A 72 0.33 -7.93 28.31
CA GLY A 72 -0.48 -9.03 28.87
C GLY A 72 -0.17 -9.34 30.33
N LEU A 73 -1.06 -10.13 30.96
CA LEU A 73 -0.98 -10.52 32.38
C LEU A 73 0.35 -11.21 32.73
N SER A 74 0.72 -11.18 34.02
CA SER A 74 1.88 -11.95 34.49
C SER A 74 1.72 -13.44 34.14
N GLY A 75 2.81 -14.09 33.72
CA GLY A 75 2.79 -15.49 33.30
C GLY A 75 2.31 -15.76 31.87
N SER A 76 1.80 -14.77 31.12
CA SER A 76 1.25 -14.99 29.76
C SER A 76 2.26 -15.37 28.66
N GLY A 77 3.55 -15.53 29.01
CA GLY A 77 4.60 -15.92 28.05
C GLY A 77 5.31 -14.78 27.31
N LYS A 78 5.09 -13.50 27.68
CA LYS A 78 5.75 -12.34 27.03
C LYS A 78 7.28 -12.44 27.04
N SER A 79 7.85 -12.69 28.22
CA SER A 79 9.30 -12.79 28.39
C SER A 79 9.85 -14.02 27.64
N SER A 80 9.11 -15.13 27.65
CA SER A 80 9.47 -16.34 26.89
C SER A 80 9.50 -16.10 25.39
N LEU A 81 8.54 -15.32 24.86
CA LEU A 81 8.54 -14.97 23.45
C LEU A 81 9.63 -13.93 23.11
N ALA A 82 9.76 -12.87 23.91
CA ALA A 82 10.71 -11.78 23.63
C ALA A 82 12.17 -12.20 23.81
N PHE A 83 12.51 -12.73 24.98
CA PHE A 83 13.90 -12.97 25.39
C PHE A 83 14.33 -14.38 25.04
N ASP A 84 13.55 -15.38 25.45
CA ASP A 84 13.98 -16.78 25.34
C ASP A 84 13.83 -17.31 23.91
N THR A 85 12.90 -16.76 23.13
CA THR A 85 12.70 -17.12 21.71
C THR A 85 13.33 -16.08 20.77
N ILE A 86 12.74 -14.89 20.64
CA ILE A 86 13.12 -13.94 19.57
C ILE A 86 14.55 -13.42 19.75
N TYR A 87 14.90 -12.96 20.94
CA TYR A 87 16.23 -12.43 21.20
C TYR A 87 17.30 -13.52 21.11
N ALA A 88 17.09 -14.67 21.75
CA ALA A 88 18.03 -15.79 21.69
C ALA A 88 18.32 -16.26 20.25
N GLU A 89 17.28 -16.42 19.41
CA GLU A 89 17.47 -16.77 18.01
C GLU A 89 18.14 -15.65 17.19
N GLY A 90 17.85 -14.39 17.51
CA GLY A 90 18.44 -13.24 16.84
C GLY A 90 19.92 -12.99 17.19
N GLN A 91 20.50 -13.71 18.15
CA GLN A 91 21.91 -13.60 18.55
C GLN A 91 22.78 -14.80 18.12
N ARG A 92 22.20 -15.80 17.45
CA ARG A 92 22.94 -16.94 16.88
C ARG A 92 23.55 -16.59 15.52
#